data_AF-A0A3B6QNZ4-F1
#
_entry.id   AF-A0A3B6QNZ4-F1
#
_cell.length_a   1.000
_cell.length_b   1.000
_cell.length_c   1.000
_cell.angle_alpha   90.00
_cell.angle_beta   90.00
_cell.angle_gamma   90.00
#
_symmetry.space_group_name_H-M   'P 1'
#
loop_
_entity.id
_entity.type
_entity.pdbx_description
1 polymer ?
#
loop_
_entity_poly.entity_id
_entity_poly.type
_entity_poly.pdbx_seq_one_letter_code
_entity_poly.pdbx_strand_id
1 'polypeptide(L)'
;MHRGLLPPPPPHTHTHNLERLPALPGGAEEYVRGSIEAALGLPVPDRSIRAKLAAYEDLRRRLQDRVFALEEDLHAAARRIDLLKNESAMNAEGIRRCVEEKEAVAAARDQLAAHAARLEKECGLYERDLERAMESCDELARESDDLRNRLRDAPDAQLTEQVQALQRDKEILKTNLNKAEEEVKLLFEENRALDEANKRLLCLLEKEQKHRSERKHSASNSTKQKRKSSSLKDTSPVSLAIDFNSADASRQPLLPLQPNSPDCRVHKK
;
A
#
# COMPACT_ATOMS: atom_id res chain seq x y z
N MET A 1 31.92 97.33 34.23
CA MET A 1 32.57 98.65 34.08
C MET A 1 32.74 98.94 32.61
N HIS A 2 31.94 99.86 32.07
CA HIS A 2 32.34 100.83 31.04
C HIS A 2 31.20 101.84 30.92
N ARG A 3 31.35 102.95 31.65
CA ARG A 3 30.51 104.15 31.54
C ARG A 3 30.93 104.87 30.26
N GLY A 4 30.09 104.81 29.22
CA GLY A 4 30.12 105.77 28.12
C GLY A 4 29.35 107.02 28.53
N LEU A 5 30.04 108.16 28.51
CA LEU A 5 29.50 109.49 28.80
C LEU A 5 28.51 109.92 27.71
N LEU A 6 27.28 110.25 28.11
CA LEU A 6 26.29 110.92 27.27
C LEU A 6 26.54 112.44 27.26
N PRO A 7 26.44 113.13 26.11
CA PRO A 7 26.50 114.58 26.03
C PRO A 7 25.19 115.24 26.51
N PRO A 8 25.21 116.52 26.90
CA PRO A 8 24.08 117.21 27.53
C PRO A 8 22.96 117.55 26.54
N PRO A 9 21.71 117.75 27.01
CA PRO A 9 20.57 118.01 26.14
C PRO A 9 20.54 119.48 25.68
N PRO A 10 20.16 119.77 24.42
CA PRO A 10 19.84 121.12 23.99
C PRO A 10 18.43 121.55 24.47
N PRO A 11 18.16 122.87 24.55
CA PRO A 11 17.02 123.44 25.27
C PRO A 11 15.68 123.24 24.55
N HIS A 12 14.62 123.14 25.35
CA HIS A 12 13.23 123.15 24.92
C HIS A 12 12.89 124.44 24.17
N THR A 13 12.72 124.36 22.86
CA THR A 13 11.92 125.33 22.11
C THR A 13 10.53 124.74 21.91
N HIS A 14 9.57 125.22 22.72
CA HIS A 14 8.15 125.13 22.40
C HIS A 14 7.89 125.94 21.12
N THR A 15 8.01 125.28 19.98
CA THR A 15 7.35 125.72 18.76
C THR A 15 6.14 124.82 18.59
N HIS A 16 4.95 125.39 18.76
CA HIS A 16 3.69 124.82 18.30
C HIS A 16 3.76 124.67 16.77
N ASN A 17 4.39 123.60 16.30
CA ASN A 17 4.13 123.08 14.97
C ASN A 17 2.94 122.15 15.13
N LEU A 18 1.78 122.63 14.70
CA LEU A 18 0.69 121.79 14.22
C LEU A 18 1.26 120.97 13.04
N GLU A 19 1.98 119.90 13.36
CA GLU A 19 2.30 118.86 12.40
C GLU A 19 0.97 118.29 11.93
N ARG A 20 0.61 118.70 10.72
CA ARG A 20 -0.46 118.15 9.92
C ARG A 20 -0.11 116.66 9.74
N LEU A 21 -0.70 115.81 10.59
CA LEU A 21 -0.62 114.37 10.48
C LEU A 21 -0.93 113.97 9.03
N PRO A 22 -0.19 112.99 8.47
CA PRO A 22 -0.37 112.58 7.09
C PRO A 22 -1.80 112.06 6.91
N ALA A 23 -2.52 112.67 5.97
CA ALA A 23 -3.92 112.35 5.68
C ALA A 23 -4.06 110.84 5.43
N LEU A 24 -4.85 110.15 6.26
CA LEU A 24 -5.09 108.72 6.08
C LEU A 24 -5.73 108.46 4.70
N PRO A 25 -5.25 107.47 3.93
CA PRO A 25 -5.73 107.26 2.56
C PRO A 25 -7.22 106.92 2.53
N GLY A 26 -7.94 107.48 1.54
CA GLY A 26 -9.31 107.06 1.21
C GLY A 26 -10.45 107.68 2.03
N GLY A 27 -10.24 108.85 2.65
CA GLY A 27 -11.32 109.54 3.39
C GLY A 27 -11.61 108.96 4.78
N ALA A 28 -10.72 108.12 5.31
CA ALA A 28 -10.84 107.52 6.63
C ALA A 28 -10.94 108.58 7.76
N GLU A 29 -10.29 109.74 7.60
CA GLU A 29 -10.39 110.85 8.55
C GLU A 29 -11.78 111.49 8.61
N GLU A 30 -12.47 111.59 7.47
CA GLU A 30 -13.84 112.11 7.40
C GLU A 30 -14.85 111.08 7.90
N TYR A 31 -14.57 109.80 7.70
CA TYR A 31 -15.34 108.69 8.28
C TYR A 31 -15.23 108.67 9.82
N VAL A 32 -14.01 108.81 10.36
CA VAL A 32 -13.76 108.85 11.81
C VAL A 32 -14.40 110.09 12.42
N ARG A 33 -14.21 111.27 11.82
CA ARG A 33 -14.81 112.53 12.27
C ARG A 33 -16.34 112.47 12.29
N GLY A 34 -16.97 112.02 11.20
CA GLY A 34 -18.43 111.87 11.15
C GLY A 34 -18.99 110.81 12.10
N SER A 35 -18.19 109.80 12.46
CA SER A 35 -18.60 108.78 13.46
C SER A 35 -18.50 109.30 14.89
N ILE A 36 -17.53 110.18 15.18
CA ILE A 36 -17.42 110.90 16.45
C ILE A 36 -18.58 111.91 16.59
N GLU A 37 -18.87 112.69 15.55
CA GLU A 37 -20.00 113.64 15.53
C GLU A 37 -21.35 112.93 15.76
N ALA A 38 -21.55 111.76 15.14
CA ALA A 38 -22.73 110.92 15.36
C ALA A 38 -22.84 110.40 16.81
N ALA A 39 -21.72 109.96 17.40
CA ALA A 39 -21.68 109.47 18.78
C ALA A 39 -21.97 110.57 19.83
N LEU A 40 -21.73 111.83 19.47
CA LEU A 40 -22.04 113.01 20.27
C LEU A 40 -23.47 113.54 20.07
N GLY A 41 -24.29 112.85 19.26
CA GLY A 41 -25.69 113.22 19.00
C GLY A 41 -25.88 114.39 18.03
N LEU A 42 -24.83 114.79 17.30
CA LEU A 42 -24.91 115.86 16.31
C LEU A 42 -25.48 115.33 14.97
N PRO A 43 -26.17 116.19 14.18
CA PRO A 43 -26.71 115.80 12.89
C PRO A 43 -25.59 115.32 11.97
N VAL A 44 -25.67 114.05 11.55
CA VAL A 44 -24.66 113.47 10.66
C VAL A 44 -24.79 114.12 9.29
N PRO A 45 -23.72 114.70 8.72
CA PRO A 45 -23.79 115.31 7.41
C PRO A 45 -24.01 114.25 6.33
N ASP A 46 -24.88 114.55 5.37
CA ASP A 46 -25.38 113.64 4.32
C ASP A 46 -24.24 112.94 3.54
N ARG A 47 -23.11 113.64 3.37
CA ARG A 47 -21.87 113.11 2.77
C ARG A 47 -21.31 111.88 3.50
N SER A 48 -21.39 111.84 4.83
CA SER A 48 -20.85 110.75 5.65
C SER A 48 -21.69 109.49 5.50
N ILE A 49 -23.02 109.64 5.44
CA ILE A 49 -23.96 108.54 5.22
C ILE A 49 -23.74 107.94 3.83
N ARG A 50 -23.63 108.77 2.79
CA ARG A 50 -23.36 108.32 1.41
C ARG A 50 -22.01 107.60 1.29
N ALA A 51 -20.97 108.10 1.95
CA ALA A 51 -19.66 107.43 1.96
C ALA A 51 -19.70 106.07 2.67
N LYS A 52 -20.41 105.97 3.81
CA LYS A 52 -20.64 104.70 4.50
C LYS A 52 -21.41 103.71 3.63
N LEU A 53 -22.48 104.17 2.97
CA LEU A 53 -23.28 103.36 2.07
C LEU A 53 -22.43 102.78 0.93
N ALA A 54 -21.63 103.62 0.25
CA ALA A 54 -20.72 103.18 -0.81
C ALA A 54 -19.69 102.15 -0.31
N ALA A 55 -19.08 102.38 0.86
CA ALA A 55 -18.13 101.44 1.45
C ALA A 55 -18.76 100.08 1.82
N TYR A 56 -19.99 100.09 2.34
CA TYR A 56 -20.74 98.85 2.64
C TYR A 56 -21.18 98.12 1.37
N GLU A 57 -21.58 98.84 0.32
CA GLU A 57 -21.90 98.26 -0.99
C GLU A 57 -20.67 97.57 -1.61
N ASP A 58 -19.50 98.20 -1.56
CA ASP A 58 -18.26 97.61 -2.05
C ASP A 58 -17.81 96.39 -1.22
N LEU A 59 -17.94 96.46 0.10
CA LEU A 59 -17.68 95.31 0.97
C LEU A 59 -18.64 94.16 0.66
N ARG A 60 -19.93 94.45 0.46
CA ARG A 60 -20.94 93.44 0.11
C ARG A 60 -20.59 92.75 -1.20
N ARG A 61 -20.18 93.49 -2.24
CA ARG A 61 -19.73 92.90 -3.51
C ARG A 61 -18.54 91.97 -3.32
N ARG A 62 -17.49 92.41 -2.60
CA ARG A 62 -16.31 91.56 -2.33
C ARG A 62 -16.64 90.31 -1.54
N LEU A 63 -17.56 90.40 -0.57
CA LEU A 63 -18.03 89.25 0.18
C LEU A 63 -18.81 88.28 -0.71
N GLN A 64 -19.66 88.79 -1.61
CA GLN A 64 -20.37 87.95 -2.59
C GLN A 64 -19.37 87.23 -3.50
N ASP A 65 -18.37 87.92 -4.05
CA ASP A 65 -17.32 87.31 -4.87
C ASP A 65 -16.58 86.21 -4.10
N ARG A 66 -16.30 86.45 -2.81
CA ARG A 66 -15.65 85.46 -1.95
C ARG A 66 -16.55 84.24 -1.68
N VAL A 67 -17.84 84.44 -1.49
CA VAL A 67 -18.82 83.34 -1.33
C VAL A 67 -18.85 82.49 -2.59
N PHE A 68 -18.94 83.10 -3.78
CA PHE A 68 -18.93 82.36 -5.04
C PHE A 68 -17.64 81.55 -5.23
N ALA A 69 -16.47 82.13 -4.93
CA ALA A 69 -15.20 81.41 -5.01
C ALA A 69 -15.15 80.21 -4.04
N LEU A 70 -15.64 80.38 -2.80
CA LEU A 70 -15.68 79.30 -1.82
C LEU A 70 -16.68 78.20 -2.22
N GLU A 71 -17.80 78.56 -2.82
CA GLU A 71 -18.75 77.59 -3.37
C GLU A 71 -18.11 76.77 -4.49
N GLU A 72 -17.39 77.41 -5.42
CA GLU A 72 -16.67 76.69 -6.48
C GLU A 72 -15.62 75.73 -5.91
N ASP A 73 -14.81 76.19 -4.95
CA ASP A 73 -13.82 75.37 -4.25
C ASP A 73 -14.47 74.18 -3.53
N LEU A 74 -15.61 74.39 -2.87
CA LEU A 74 -16.35 73.33 -2.18
C LEU A 74 -16.85 72.27 -3.16
N HIS A 75 -17.41 72.67 -4.31
CA HIS A 75 -17.85 71.75 -5.34
C HIS A 75 -16.66 71.00 -5.98
N ALA A 76 -15.54 71.67 -6.20
CA ALA A 76 -14.32 71.04 -6.69
C ALA A 76 -13.76 70.01 -5.70
N ALA A 77 -13.74 70.35 -4.42
CA ALA A 77 -13.33 69.43 -3.35
C ALA A 77 -14.27 68.22 -3.25
N ALA A 78 -15.59 68.42 -3.35
CA ALA A 78 -16.57 67.33 -3.34
C ALA A 78 -16.34 66.35 -4.49
N ARG A 79 -16.16 66.84 -5.73
CA ARG A 79 -15.83 65.98 -6.88
C ARG A 79 -14.54 65.20 -6.67
N ARG A 80 -13.53 65.82 -6.06
CA ARG A 80 -12.26 65.15 -5.76
C ARG A 80 -12.43 64.04 -4.71
N ILE A 81 -13.25 64.28 -3.69
CA ILE A 81 -13.59 63.27 -2.68
C ILE A 81 -14.27 62.07 -3.35
N ASP A 82 -15.22 62.30 -4.26
CA ASP A 82 -15.93 61.21 -4.94
C ASP A 82 -15.02 60.39 -5.84
N LEU A 83 -14.10 61.02 -6.57
CA LEU A 83 -13.09 60.32 -7.36
C LEU A 83 -12.19 59.43 -6.49
N LEU A 84 -11.69 59.97 -5.38
CA LEU A 84 -10.84 59.21 -4.45
C LEU A 84 -11.60 58.05 -3.79
N LYS A 85 -12.88 58.24 -3.45
CA LYS A 85 -13.73 57.17 -2.93
C LYS A 85 -13.89 56.05 -3.95
N ASN A 86 -14.21 56.39 -5.20
CA ASN A 86 -14.36 55.41 -6.28
C ASN A 86 -13.05 54.65 -6.54
N GLU A 87 -11.92 55.36 -6.60
CA GLU A 87 -10.60 54.73 -6.75
C GLU A 87 -10.27 53.79 -5.59
N SER A 88 -10.50 54.22 -4.35
CA SER A 88 -10.27 53.40 -3.17
C SER A 88 -11.17 52.16 -3.13
N ALA A 89 -12.44 52.28 -3.58
CA ALA A 89 -13.38 51.17 -3.64
C ALA A 89 -12.95 50.13 -4.68
N MET A 90 -12.54 50.57 -5.88
CA MET A 90 -12.02 49.71 -6.94
C MET A 90 -10.73 49.00 -6.50
N ASN A 91 -9.81 49.73 -5.85
CA ASN A 91 -8.57 49.15 -5.33
C ASN A 91 -8.85 48.10 -4.23
N ALA A 92 -9.78 48.38 -3.32
CA ALA A 92 -10.18 47.43 -2.29
C ALA A 92 -10.81 46.16 -2.90
N GLU A 93 -11.61 46.30 -3.95
CA GLU A 93 -12.19 45.16 -4.68
C GLU A 93 -11.12 44.33 -5.40
N GLY A 94 -10.16 44.99 -6.06
CA GLY A 94 -9.03 44.31 -6.68
C GLY A 94 -8.19 43.51 -5.68
N ILE A 95 -7.92 44.08 -4.51
CA ILE A 95 -7.21 43.38 -3.42
C ILE A 95 -8.01 42.17 -2.93
N ARG A 96 -9.34 42.30 -2.73
CA ARG A 96 -10.20 41.18 -2.31
C ARG A 96 -10.13 40.03 -3.32
N ARG A 97 -10.32 40.29 -4.61
CA ARG A 97 -10.22 39.26 -5.66
C ARG A 97 -8.85 38.59 -5.67
N CYS A 98 -7.78 39.37 -5.53
CA CYS A 98 -6.42 38.83 -5.48
C CYS A 98 -6.22 37.89 -4.27
N VAL A 99 -6.81 38.21 -3.12
CA VAL A 99 -6.77 37.34 -1.94
C VAL A 99 -7.56 36.06 -2.19
N GLU A 100 -8.79 36.15 -2.70
CA GLU A 100 -9.63 34.99 -3.03
C GLU A 100 -8.94 34.04 -4.02
N GLU A 101 -8.34 34.57 -5.08
CA GLU A 101 -7.57 33.79 -6.05
C GLU A 101 -6.36 33.11 -5.42
N LYS A 102 -5.62 33.81 -4.55
CA LYS A 102 -4.49 33.23 -3.82
C LYS A 102 -4.92 32.11 -2.88
N GLU A 103 -6.02 32.28 -2.17
CA GLU A 103 -6.59 31.25 -1.29
C GLU A 103 -7.05 30.03 -2.09
N ALA A 104 -7.69 30.22 -3.23
CA ALA A 104 -8.09 29.13 -4.13
C ALA A 104 -6.88 28.35 -4.65
N VAL A 105 -5.80 29.04 -5.06
CA VAL A 105 -4.55 28.41 -5.50
C VAL A 105 -3.87 27.67 -4.33
N ALA A 106 -3.87 28.22 -3.12
CA ALA A 106 -3.32 27.55 -1.95
C ALA A 106 -4.09 26.26 -1.64
N ALA A 107 -5.43 26.28 -1.69
CA ALA A 107 -6.25 25.09 -1.51
C ALA A 107 -5.98 24.03 -2.60
N ALA A 108 -5.84 24.43 -3.86
CA ALA A 108 -5.49 23.52 -4.96
C ALA A 108 -4.10 22.90 -4.76
N ARG A 109 -3.12 23.68 -4.29
CA ARG A 109 -1.78 23.19 -3.95
C ARG A 109 -1.85 22.13 -2.84
N ASP A 110 -2.63 22.37 -1.80
CA ASP A 110 -2.74 21.45 -0.67
C ASP A 110 -3.44 20.14 -1.09
N GLN A 111 -4.44 20.22 -1.98
CA GLN A 111 -5.05 19.03 -2.60
C GLN A 111 -4.04 18.23 -3.43
N LEU A 112 -3.23 18.92 -4.25
CA LEU A 112 -2.21 18.27 -5.06
C LEU A 112 -1.12 17.63 -4.19
N ALA A 113 -0.69 18.28 -3.11
CA ALA A 113 0.25 17.72 -2.14
C ALA A 113 -0.32 16.46 -1.46
N ALA A 114 -1.60 16.49 -1.07
CA ALA A 114 -2.27 15.32 -0.51
C ALA A 114 -2.35 14.16 -1.52
N HIS A 115 -2.57 14.46 -2.80
CA HIS A 115 -2.56 13.46 -3.87
C HIS A 115 -1.16 12.88 -4.12
N ALA A 116 -0.14 13.72 -4.19
CA ALA A 116 1.26 13.29 -4.31
C ALA A 116 1.66 12.35 -3.17
N ALA A 117 1.31 12.69 -1.93
CA ALA A 117 1.57 11.83 -0.77
C ALA A 117 0.84 10.48 -0.81
N ARG A 118 -0.28 10.35 -1.54
CA ARG A 118 -0.94 9.05 -1.77
C ARG A 118 -0.17 8.24 -2.81
N LEU A 119 0.20 8.85 -3.93
CA LEU A 119 0.98 8.20 -4.98
C LEU A 119 2.34 7.73 -4.46
N GLU A 120 3.03 8.51 -3.64
CA GLU A 120 4.29 8.09 -3.01
C GLU A 120 4.13 6.82 -2.17
N LYS A 121 3.01 6.68 -1.45
CA LYS A 121 2.71 5.47 -0.67
C LYS A 121 2.45 4.27 -1.59
N GLU A 122 1.73 4.49 -2.69
CA GLU A 122 1.45 3.45 -3.70
C GLU A 122 2.74 3.00 -4.39
N CYS A 123 3.60 3.93 -4.82
CA CYS A 123 4.92 3.62 -5.36
C CYS A 123 5.73 2.76 -4.38
N GLY A 124 5.77 3.16 -3.09
CA GLY A 124 6.46 2.36 -2.07
C GLY A 124 5.84 0.99 -1.82
N LEU A 125 4.56 0.77 -2.12
CA LEU A 125 3.96 -0.58 -2.08
C LEU A 125 4.43 -1.41 -3.27
N TYR A 126 4.44 -0.84 -4.48
CA TYR A 126 4.93 -1.52 -5.68
C TYR A 126 6.41 -1.89 -5.58
N GLU A 127 7.24 -1.01 -5.02
CA GLU A 127 8.66 -1.30 -4.77
C GLU A 127 8.82 -2.53 -3.85
N ARG A 128 8.09 -2.58 -2.73
CA ARG A 128 8.13 -3.73 -1.81
C ARG A 128 7.60 -5.02 -2.41
N ASP A 129 6.56 -4.95 -3.24
CA ASP A 129 6.03 -6.12 -3.94
C ASP A 129 7.05 -6.66 -4.95
N LEU A 130 7.76 -5.77 -5.65
CA LEU A 130 8.83 -6.13 -6.56
C LEU A 130 10.00 -6.79 -5.82
N GLU A 131 10.45 -6.20 -4.71
CA GLU A 131 11.50 -6.77 -3.86
C GLU A 131 11.15 -8.19 -3.39
N ARG A 132 9.93 -8.40 -2.87
CA ARG A 132 9.44 -9.73 -2.48
C ARG A 132 9.42 -10.73 -3.64
N ALA A 133 9.02 -10.29 -4.82
CA ALA A 133 9.03 -11.15 -6.01
C ALA A 133 10.46 -11.54 -6.40
N MET A 134 11.42 -10.61 -6.31
CA MET A 134 12.83 -10.88 -6.58
C MET A 134 13.43 -11.86 -5.56
N GLU A 135 13.18 -11.66 -4.27
CA GLU A 135 13.61 -12.58 -3.21
C GLU A 135 13.09 -14.00 -3.44
N SER A 136 11.81 -14.14 -3.83
CA SER A 136 11.22 -15.43 -4.17
C SER A 136 11.87 -16.09 -5.39
N CYS A 137 12.24 -15.31 -6.42
CA CYS A 137 12.97 -15.84 -7.57
C CYS A 137 14.36 -16.35 -7.17
N ASP A 138 15.05 -15.63 -6.30
CA ASP A 138 16.36 -16.03 -5.78
C ASP A 138 16.27 -17.31 -4.93
N GLU A 139 15.23 -17.45 -4.10
CA GLU A 139 14.95 -18.68 -3.35
C GLU A 139 14.71 -19.88 -4.29
N LEU A 140 13.85 -19.71 -5.29
CA LEU A 140 13.58 -20.76 -6.28
C LEU A 140 14.84 -21.14 -7.07
N ALA A 141 15.70 -20.18 -7.39
CA ALA A 141 16.97 -20.45 -8.05
C ALA A 141 17.89 -21.32 -7.16
N ARG A 142 18.01 -20.99 -5.87
CA ARG A 142 18.78 -21.79 -4.91
C ARG A 142 18.21 -23.20 -4.77
N GLU A 143 16.90 -23.34 -4.64
CA GLU A 143 16.23 -24.65 -4.57
C GLU A 143 16.47 -25.48 -5.84
N SER A 144 16.40 -24.84 -7.01
CA SER A 144 16.66 -25.50 -8.29
C SER A 144 18.11 -26.02 -8.36
N ASP A 145 19.07 -25.21 -7.94
CA ASP A 145 20.47 -25.60 -7.92
C ASP A 145 20.75 -26.70 -6.88
N ASP A 146 20.13 -26.63 -5.70
CA ASP A 146 20.19 -27.69 -4.70
C ASP A 146 19.61 -29.01 -5.22
N LEU A 147 18.48 -28.98 -5.92
CA LEU A 147 17.89 -30.16 -6.54
C LEU A 147 18.79 -30.73 -7.65
N ARG A 148 19.39 -29.86 -8.48
CA ARG A 148 20.36 -30.28 -9.51
C ARG A 148 21.60 -30.91 -8.88
N ASN A 149 22.11 -30.34 -7.80
CA ASN A 149 23.23 -30.89 -7.04
C ASN A 149 22.87 -32.26 -6.47
N ARG A 150 21.72 -32.39 -5.80
CA ARG A 150 21.23 -33.68 -5.28
C ARG A 150 21.04 -34.72 -6.38
N LEU A 151 20.54 -34.33 -7.55
CA LEU A 151 20.37 -35.24 -8.69
C LEU A 151 21.72 -35.68 -9.27
N ARG A 152 22.68 -34.76 -9.39
CA ARG A 152 24.04 -35.09 -9.83
C ARG A 152 24.76 -36.00 -8.83
N ASP A 153 24.55 -35.76 -7.54
CA ASP A 153 25.20 -36.50 -6.46
C ASP A 153 24.41 -37.78 -6.10
N ALA A 154 23.21 -37.99 -6.68
CA ALA A 154 22.49 -39.23 -6.57
C ALA A 154 23.33 -40.33 -7.22
N PRO A 155 23.61 -41.44 -6.53
CA PRO A 155 24.49 -42.46 -7.06
C PRO A 155 23.74 -43.23 -8.16
N ASP A 156 23.87 -42.74 -9.40
CA ASP A 156 23.50 -43.48 -10.60
C ASP A 156 24.12 -44.88 -10.57
N ALA A 157 25.29 -45.01 -9.94
CA ALA A 157 25.97 -46.27 -9.63
C ALA A 157 25.11 -47.25 -8.81
N GLN A 158 24.40 -46.81 -7.77
CA GLN A 158 23.58 -47.68 -6.94
C GLN A 158 22.31 -48.15 -7.68
N LEU A 159 21.70 -47.25 -8.45
CA LEU A 159 20.57 -47.60 -9.33
C LEU A 159 21.01 -48.53 -10.46
N THR A 160 22.16 -48.29 -11.09
CA THR A 160 22.71 -49.20 -12.11
C THR A 160 23.11 -50.55 -11.54
N GLU A 161 23.66 -50.61 -10.32
CA GLU A 161 23.99 -51.86 -9.65
C GLU A 161 22.74 -52.67 -9.33
N GLN A 162 21.68 -52.04 -8.83
CA GLN A 162 20.37 -52.70 -8.62
C GLN A 162 19.79 -53.22 -9.93
N VAL A 163 19.85 -52.43 -11.02
CA VAL A 163 19.39 -52.86 -12.34
C VAL A 163 20.18 -54.07 -12.83
N GLN A 164 21.51 -54.08 -12.68
CA GLN A 164 22.34 -55.22 -13.06
C GLN A 164 22.07 -56.45 -12.20
N ALA A 165 21.86 -56.29 -10.89
CA ALA A 165 21.50 -57.39 -10.00
C ALA A 165 20.18 -58.04 -10.43
N LEU A 166 19.15 -57.23 -10.66
CA LEU A 166 17.85 -57.71 -11.15
C LEU A 166 17.94 -58.37 -12.53
N GLN A 167 18.83 -57.90 -13.42
CA GLN A 167 19.09 -58.55 -14.70
C GLN A 167 19.70 -59.94 -14.53
N ARG A 168 20.69 -60.10 -13.64
CA ARG A 168 21.28 -61.41 -13.32
C ARG A 168 20.24 -62.36 -12.73
N ASP A 169 19.45 -61.90 -11.77
CA ASP A 169 18.39 -62.73 -11.16
C ASP A 169 17.36 -63.16 -12.19
N LYS A 170 16.94 -62.25 -13.08
CA LYS A 170 16.04 -62.56 -14.19
C LYS A 170 16.62 -63.65 -15.11
N GLU A 171 17.91 -63.61 -15.41
CA GLU A 171 18.57 -64.63 -16.23
C GLU A 171 18.63 -65.99 -15.53
N ILE A 172 19.00 -66.00 -14.24
CA ILE A 172 19.01 -67.21 -13.41
C ILE A 172 17.62 -67.85 -13.40
N LEU A 173 16.59 -67.07 -13.09
CA LEU A 173 15.20 -67.55 -13.05
C LEU A 173 14.74 -68.11 -14.40
N LYS A 174 15.11 -67.47 -15.52
CA LYS A 174 14.82 -68.01 -16.86
C LYS A 174 15.50 -69.36 -17.10
N THR A 175 16.77 -69.51 -16.73
CA THR A 175 17.47 -70.79 -16.90
C THR A 175 16.86 -71.89 -16.03
N ASN A 176 16.48 -71.57 -14.80
CA ASN A 176 15.84 -72.53 -13.90
C ASN A 176 14.44 -72.92 -14.40
N LEU A 177 13.68 -71.97 -14.93
CA LEU A 177 12.39 -72.26 -15.57
C LEU A 177 12.55 -73.22 -16.75
N ASN A 178 13.48 -72.95 -17.66
CA ASN A 178 13.74 -73.83 -18.80
C ASN A 178 14.13 -75.25 -18.35
N LYS A 179 15.00 -75.37 -17.34
CA LYS A 179 15.39 -76.67 -16.77
C LYS A 179 14.19 -77.41 -16.18
N ALA A 180 13.35 -76.72 -15.40
CA ALA A 180 12.14 -77.32 -14.83
C ALA A 180 11.16 -77.77 -15.93
N GLU A 181 11.01 -77.00 -17.01
CA GLU A 181 10.20 -77.39 -18.17
C GLU A 181 10.77 -78.63 -18.89
N GLU A 182 12.09 -78.76 -19.01
CA GLU A 182 12.75 -79.94 -19.56
C GLU A 182 12.58 -81.18 -18.66
N GLU A 183 12.76 -81.03 -17.35
CA GLU A 183 12.53 -82.09 -16.38
C GLU A 183 11.09 -82.61 -16.42
N VAL A 184 10.10 -81.72 -16.53
CA VAL A 184 8.68 -82.11 -16.67
C VAL A 184 8.45 -82.91 -17.95
N LYS A 185 9.09 -82.55 -19.07
CA LYS A 185 8.98 -83.30 -20.34
C LYS A 185 9.57 -84.70 -20.18
N LEU A 186 10.76 -84.82 -19.59
CA LEU A 186 11.41 -86.12 -19.34
C LEU A 186 10.54 -87.00 -18.42
N LEU A 187 10.05 -86.45 -17.31
CA LEU A 187 9.17 -87.17 -16.39
C LEU A 187 7.85 -87.60 -17.07
N PHE A 188 7.32 -86.79 -17.99
CA PHE A 188 6.14 -87.17 -18.75
C PHE A 188 6.41 -88.36 -19.68
N GLU A 189 7.56 -88.36 -20.37
CA GLU A 189 7.99 -89.49 -21.22
C GLU A 189 8.24 -90.76 -20.41
N GLU A 190 8.90 -90.64 -19.26
CA GLU A 190 9.12 -91.76 -18.33
C GLU A 190 7.79 -92.33 -17.80
N ASN A 191 6.86 -91.46 -17.35
CA ASN A 191 5.54 -91.89 -16.90
C ASN A 191 4.76 -92.59 -18.02
N ARG A 192 4.84 -92.09 -19.25
CA ARG A 192 4.21 -92.73 -20.41
C ARG A 192 4.79 -94.13 -20.65
N ALA A 193 6.11 -94.29 -20.58
CA ALA A 193 6.77 -95.59 -20.74
C ALA A 193 6.36 -96.58 -19.62
N LEU A 194 6.29 -96.09 -18.37
CA LEU A 194 5.82 -96.87 -17.22
C LEU A 194 4.35 -97.28 -17.39
N ASP A 195 3.48 -96.39 -17.87
CA ASP A 195 2.07 -96.69 -18.16
C ASP A 195 1.93 -97.77 -19.24
N GLU A 196 2.73 -97.70 -20.31
CA GLU A 196 2.75 -98.74 -21.34
C GLU A 196 3.22 -100.09 -20.78
N ALA A 197 4.26 -100.11 -19.94
CA ALA A 197 4.73 -101.31 -19.26
C ALA A 197 3.67 -101.88 -18.29
N ASN A 198 3.03 -101.03 -17.49
CA ASN A 198 1.95 -101.40 -16.58
C ASN A 198 0.75 -101.99 -17.34
N LYS A 199 0.34 -101.39 -18.46
CA LYS A 199 -0.71 -101.93 -19.34
C LYS A 199 -0.33 -103.31 -19.88
N ARG A 200 0.92 -103.51 -20.30
CA ARG A 200 1.42 -104.83 -20.76
C ARG A 200 1.38 -105.87 -19.64
N LEU A 201 1.81 -105.50 -18.44
CA LEU A 201 1.76 -106.38 -17.26
C LEU A 201 0.32 -106.75 -16.88
N LEU A 202 -0.61 -105.78 -16.88
CA LEU A 202 -2.03 -106.05 -16.65
C LEU A 202 -2.61 -107.03 -17.68
N CYS A 203 -2.31 -106.83 -18.97
CA CYS A 203 -2.71 -107.75 -20.04
C CYS A 203 -2.17 -109.18 -19.83
N LEU A 204 -0.94 -109.33 -19.34
CA LEU A 204 -0.36 -110.64 -19.02
C LEU A 204 -1.07 -111.28 -17.81
N LEU A 205 -1.35 -110.48 -16.78
CA LEU A 205 -2.03 -110.93 -15.56
C LEU A 205 -3.47 -111.37 -15.85
N GLU A 206 -4.20 -110.64 -16.71
CA GLU A 206 -5.52 -111.06 -17.19
C GLU A 206 -5.47 -112.35 -18.01
N LYS A 207 -4.45 -112.55 -18.86
CA LYS A 207 -4.24 -113.80 -19.60
C LYS A 207 -3.94 -114.97 -18.66
N GLU A 208 -3.12 -114.76 -17.63
CA GLU A 208 -2.87 -115.76 -16.59
C GLU A 208 -4.14 -116.10 -15.80
N GLN A 209 -4.96 -115.11 -15.43
CA GLN A 209 -6.24 -115.35 -14.78
C GLN A 209 -7.21 -116.14 -15.68
N LYS A 210 -7.25 -115.85 -16.99
CA LYS A 210 -8.04 -116.62 -17.98
C LYS A 210 -7.56 -118.07 -18.13
N HIS A 211 -6.25 -118.32 -18.09
CA HIS A 211 -5.70 -119.69 -18.09
C HIS A 211 -5.92 -120.42 -16.76
N ARG A 212 -6.02 -119.68 -15.64
CA ARG A 212 -6.42 -120.25 -14.34
C ARG A 212 -7.89 -120.65 -14.30
N SER A 213 -8.76 -120.03 -15.12
CA SER A 213 -10.16 -120.47 -15.28
C SER A 213 -10.36 -121.67 -16.21
N GLU A 214 -9.35 -122.09 -17.00
CA GLU A 214 -9.46 -123.22 -17.95
C GLU A 214 -8.81 -124.54 -17.46
N ARG A 215 -8.01 -124.51 -16.36
CA ARG A 215 -7.46 -125.72 -15.73
C ARG A 215 -8.05 -125.92 -14.32
N LYS A 216 -9.15 -126.67 -14.30
CA LYS A 216 -9.84 -127.32 -13.16
C LYS A 216 -10.71 -126.45 -12.25
N HIS A 217 -12.00 -126.53 -12.54
CA HIS A 217 -13.14 -126.50 -11.63
C HIS A 217 -13.01 -127.56 -10.51
N SER A 218 -13.77 -127.36 -9.42
CA SER A 218 -13.97 -128.29 -8.29
C SER A 218 -12.93 -128.24 -7.17
N ALA A 219 -13.45 -127.88 -5.99
CA ALA A 219 -13.10 -128.28 -4.62
C ALA A 219 -11.67 -127.99 -4.13
N SER A 220 -11.41 -127.40 -2.96
CA SER A 220 -12.22 -127.08 -1.79
C SER A 220 -11.26 -126.50 -0.74
N ASN A 221 -11.80 -125.69 0.19
CA ASN A 221 -11.39 -125.63 1.61
C ASN A 221 -9.99 -125.02 1.92
N SER A 222 -9.67 -124.51 3.10
CA SER A 222 -10.34 -124.19 4.35
C SER A 222 -9.23 -123.73 5.31
N THR A 223 -9.61 -122.90 6.29
CA THR A 223 -9.08 -122.79 7.66
C THR A 223 -7.75 -122.07 7.99
N LYS A 224 -7.97 -120.98 8.75
CA LYS A 224 -7.42 -120.65 10.09
C LYS A 224 -5.90 -120.47 10.25
N GLN A 225 -5.53 -119.26 10.67
CA GLN A 225 -5.13 -118.86 12.04
C GLN A 225 -4.68 -117.38 11.98
N LYS A 226 -4.52 -116.55 13.01
CA LYS A 226 -5.08 -116.36 14.36
C LYS A 226 -4.18 -115.26 14.98
N ARG A 227 -4.74 -114.09 15.34
CA ARG A 227 -4.25 -113.12 16.36
C ARG A 227 -2.96 -112.33 16.02
N LYS A 228 -2.70 -111.11 16.51
CA LYS A 228 -3.32 -110.25 17.54
C LYS A 228 -2.87 -108.79 17.33
N SER A 229 -3.64 -107.89 17.93
CA SER A 229 -3.67 -106.43 17.92
C SER A 229 -2.41 -105.69 18.42
N SER A 230 -2.27 -104.40 18.04
CA SER A 230 -1.89 -103.33 18.96
C SER A 230 -2.25 -101.93 18.43
N SER A 231 -3.03 -101.22 19.25
CA SER A 231 -3.31 -99.78 19.20
C SER A 231 -2.23 -99.05 20.02
N LEU A 232 -1.81 -97.85 19.58
CA LEU A 232 -1.78 -96.60 20.37
C LEU A 232 -0.84 -95.55 19.73
N LYS A 233 -1.46 -94.39 19.45
CA LYS A 233 -1.01 -93.00 19.68
C LYS A 233 0.16 -92.40 18.88
N ASP A 234 -0.22 -91.38 18.11
CA ASP A 234 0.30 -90.01 18.07
C ASP A 234 1.81 -89.78 18.13
N THR A 235 2.38 -89.36 16.99
CA THR A 235 3.33 -88.24 16.96
C THR A 235 3.13 -87.38 15.69
N SER A 236 2.39 -86.29 15.89
CA SER A 236 2.56 -84.91 15.42
C SER A 236 2.99 -84.59 13.97
N PRO A 237 2.37 -83.57 13.34
CA PRO A 237 2.95 -82.89 12.19
C PRO A 237 4.28 -82.24 12.59
N VAL A 238 5.21 -82.14 11.65
CA VAL A 238 6.39 -81.28 11.81
C VAL A 238 5.90 -79.83 11.81
N SER A 239 5.58 -79.32 13.00
CA SER A 239 5.70 -77.91 13.32
C SER A 239 7.19 -77.57 13.24
N LEU A 240 7.63 -77.05 12.10
CA LEU A 240 8.86 -76.25 12.09
C LEU A 240 8.51 -74.95 12.82
N ALA A 241 8.64 -75.00 14.14
CA ALA A 241 8.66 -73.83 14.98
C ALA A 241 9.77 -72.94 14.44
N ILE A 242 9.40 -71.79 13.88
CA ILE A 242 10.34 -70.69 13.72
C ILE A 242 10.71 -70.30 15.15
N ASP A 243 11.93 -70.63 15.53
CA ASP A 243 12.55 -70.17 16.75
C ASP A 243 12.71 -68.64 16.62
N PHE A 244 11.83 -67.89 17.28
CA PHE A 244 11.94 -66.43 17.38
C PHE A 244 12.94 -66.03 18.47
N ASN A 245 14.09 -66.71 18.54
CA ASN A 245 15.14 -66.32 19.47
C ASN A 245 16.55 -66.55 18.92
N SER A 246 16.82 -65.92 17.77
CA SER A 246 18.17 -65.50 17.44
C SER A 246 18.12 -64.21 16.62
N ALA A 247 18.28 -63.08 17.34
CA ALA A 247 18.74 -61.78 16.86
C ALA A 247 17.86 -60.99 15.87
N ASP A 248 16.61 -60.68 16.23
CA ASP A 248 15.91 -59.52 15.65
C ASP A 248 15.20 -58.69 16.74
N ALA A 249 15.99 -58.23 17.71
CA ALA A 249 15.54 -57.37 18.83
C ALA A 249 15.54 -55.87 18.48
N SER A 250 15.20 -55.49 17.24
CA SER A 250 15.23 -54.07 16.82
C SER A 250 14.12 -53.66 15.84
N ARG A 251 12.94 -54.29 15.87
CA ARG A 251 11.78 -53.76 15.13
C ARG A 251 10.91 -52.91 16.06
N GLN A 252 11.12 -51.59 15.97
CA GLN A 252 10.21 -50.60 16.57
C GLN A 252 8.79 -50.78 15.98
N PRO A 253 7.72 -50.70 16.80
CA PRO A 253 6.37 -50.67 16.26
C PRO A 253 6.17 -49.39 15.45
N LEU A 254 5.54 -49.52 14.27
CA LEU A 254 5.20 -48.38 13.43
C LEU A 254 4.28 -47.42 14.18
N LEU A 255 4.63 -46.13 14.16
CA LEU A 255 3.81 -45.07 14.75
C LEU A 255 2.43 -44.99 14.07
N PRO A 256 1.36 -44.64 14.81
CA PRO A 256 0.05 -44.42 14.22
C PRO A 256 0.12 -43.34 13.14
N LEU A 257 -0.48 -43.60 11.98
CA LEU A 257 -0.63 -42.63 10.90
C LEU A 257 -1.33 -41.38 11.43
N GLN A 258 -0.70 -40.21 11.24
CA GLN A 258 -1.30 -38.94 11.59
C GLN A 258 -2.57 -38.71 10.74
N PRO A 259 -3.67 -38.22 11.34
CA PRO A 259 -4.82 -37.79 10.57
C PRO A 259 -4.46 -36.55 9.76
N ASN A 260 -4.46 -36.67 8.43
CA ASN A 260 -4.49 -35.53 7.54
C ASN A 260 -5.84 -34.81 7.70
N SER A 261 -5.84 -33.60 8.27
CA SER A 261 -6.93 -32.66 8.06
C SER A 261 -6.44 -31.22 8.25
N PRO A 262 -6.59 -30.34 7.26
CA PRO A 262 -6.71 -28.92 7.51
C PRO A 262 -8.17 -28.61 7.85
N ASP A 263 -8.35 -27.94 8.98
CA ASP A 263 -9.59 -27.25 9.37
C ASP A 263 -10.03 -26.26 8.28
N CYS A 264 -11.07 -26.61 7.51
CA CYS A 264 -11.87 -25.63 6.79
C CYS A 264 -12.76 -24.91 7.81
N ARG A 265 -12.24 -23.84 8.43
CA ARG A 265 -13.07 -22.93 9.23
C ARG A 265 -14.10 -22.26 8.34
N VAL A 266 -15.35 -22.53 8.70
CA VAL A 266 -16.58 -21.86 8.28
C VAL A 266 -16.49 -20.36 8.58
N HIS A 267 -16.62 -19.51 7.57
CA HIS A 267 -17.17 -18.16 7.74
C HIS A 267 -18.49 -18.07 6.98
N LYS A 268 -19.56 -17.94 7.77
CA LYS A 268 -20.92 -17.65 7.33
C LYS A 268 -21.01 -16.20 6.84
N LYS A 269 -22.03 -15.96 6.02
CA LYS A 269 -22.59 -14.66 5.63
C LYS A 269 -22.54 -13.61 6.73
#